data_AF-A0A7X7DGB6-F1
#
_entry.id   AF-A0A7X7DGB6-F1
#
_cell.length_a   1.000
_cell.length_b   1.000
_cell.length_c   1.000
_cell.angle_alpha   90.00
_cell.angle_beta   90.00
_cell.angle_gamma   90.00
#
_symmetry.space_group_name_H-M   'P 1'
#
loop_
_entity.id
_entity.type
_entity.pdbx_description
1 polymer ?
#
loop_
_entity_poly.entity_id
_entity_poly.type
_entity_poly.pdbx_seq_one_letter_code
_entity_poly.pdbx_strand_id
1 'polypeptide(L)'
;MKDCETCGNEIAATAGICRYCGSVQRATPPRRPRVKVRTVNMESGRPTVEEGLERLQREIALARQTGVRVLRVIHGWGSSGTGGRLRTACRAYLYRELKARHLKAVVPGDDYSRASPDGRDLLSRYDDLRSGERSDTQNAGITFIEL
;
A
#
# COMPACT_ATOMS: atom_id res chain seq x y z
N MET A 1 26.75 -3.93 -11.99
CA MET A 1 28.03 -3.20 -12.08
C MET A 1 27.92 -2.15 -13.18
N LYS A 2 28.88 -1.23 -13.29
CA LYS A 2 29.03 -0.27 -14.40
C LYS A 2 30.51 0.05 -14.59
N ASP A 3 30.89 0.53 -15.76
CA ASP A 3 32.25 0.99 -16.00
C ASP A 3 32.40 2.44 -15.57
N CYS A 4 33.58 2.77 -15.03
CA CYS A 4 33.92 4.15 -14.71
C CYS A 4 34.04 4.98 -16.00
N GLU A 5 33.30 6.09 -16.07
CA GLU A 5 33.30 7.02 -17.21
C GLU A 5 34.67 7.69 -17.44
N THR A 6 35.58 7.60 -16.47
CA THR A 6 36.93 8.20 -16.54
C THR A 6 38.03 7.17 -16.79
N CYS A 7 38.06 6.07 -16.05
CA CYS A 7 39.19 5.12 -16.09
C CYS A 7 38.83 3.73 -16.63
N GLY A 8 37.57 3.49 -17.01
CA GLY A 8 37.14 2.22 -17.60
C GLY A 8 37.07 1.02 -16.66
N ASN A 9 37.49 1.15 -15.39
CA ASN A 9 37.40 0.06 -14.43
C ASN A 9 35.95 -0.21 -14.00
N GLU A 10 35.64 -1.48 -13.76
CA GLU A 10 34.32 -1.91 -13.30
C GLU A 10 34.09 -1.50 -11.82
N ILE A 11 33.00 -0.80 -11.55
CA ILE A 11 32.59 -0.32 -10.23
C ILE A 11 31.12 -0.67 -9.94
N ALA A 12 30.70 -0.55 -8.68
CA ALA A 12 29.30 -0.74 -8.32
C ALA A 12 28.40 0.29 -9.02
N ALA A 13 27.21 -0.13 -9.47
CA ALA A 13 26.25 0.77 -10.15
C ALA A 13 25.81 1.94 -9.25
N THR A 14 25.78 1.72 -7.95
CA THR A 14 25.45 2.70 -6.91
C THR A 14 26.62 3.60 -6.51
N ALA A 15 27.85 3.32 -6.96
CA ALA A 15 29.02 4.11 -6.59
C ALA A 15 28.96 5.51 -7.22
N GLY A 16 29.00 6.52 -6.35
CA GLY A 16 29.13 7.94 -6.73
C GLY A 16 30.58 8.39 -6.88
N ILE A 17 31.55 7.60 -6.43
CA ILE A 17 32.98 7.85 -6.55
C ILE A 17 33.67 6.56 -6.99
N CYS A 18 34.55 6.63 -7.99
CA CYS A 18 35.32 5.48 -8.45
C CYS A 18 36.41 5.11 -7.43
N ARG A 19 36.44 3.86 -6.97
CA ARG A 19 37.44 3.37 -6.01
C ARG A 19 38.88 3.29 -6.54
N TYR A 20 39.06 3.40 -7.86
CA TYR A 20 40.35 3.25 -8.52
C TYR A 20 41.00 4.60 -8.85
N CYS A 21 40.24 5.56 -9.38
CA CYS A 21 40.78 6.86 -9.81
C CYS A 21 40.18 8.07 -9.07
N GLY A 22 39.24 7.86 -8.15
CA GLY A 22 38.65 8.93 -7.34
C GLY A 22 37.69 9.87 -8.07
N SER A 23 37.38 9.64 -9.35
CA SER A 23 36.46 10.50 -10.10
C SER A 23 35.03 10.37 -9.56
N VAL A 24 34.29 11.49 -9.58
CA VAL A 24 32.84 11.50 -9.33
C VAL A 24 32.16 10.79 -10.50
N GLN A 25 31.20 9.93 -10.19
CA GLN A 25 30.51 9.06 -11.14
C GLN A 25 29.00 9.22 -10.98
N ARG A 26 28.25 9.07 -12.08
CA ARG A 26 26.77 9.10 -12.02
C ARG A 26 26.26 7.86 -11.29
N ALA A 27 25.95 7.98 -9.99
CA ALA A 27 25.38 6.88 -9.22
C ALA A 27 23.97 6.55 -9.70
N THR A 28 23.70 5.26 -9.95
CA THR A 28 22.32 4.81 -10.08
C THR A 28 21.78 4.56 -8.68
N PRO A 29 20.72 5.26 -8.24
CA PRO A 29 20.15 5.01 -6.92
C PRO A 29 19.66 3.55 -6.85
N PRO A 30 19.87 2.85 -5.72
CA PRO A 30 19.36 1.50 -5.58
C PRO A 30 17.84 1.52 -5.78
N ARG A 31 17.33 0.61 -6.61
CA ARG A 31 15.88 0.40 -6.73
C ARG A 31 15.38 -0.09 -5.38
N ARG A 32 14.75 0.79 -4.59
CA ARG A 32 14.02 0.36 -3.39
C ARG A 32 12.98 -0.68 -3.84
N PRO A 33 12.87 -1.85 -3.19
CA PRO A 33 11.79 -2.76 -3.48
C PRO A 33 10.48 -1.99 -3.31
N ARG A 34 9.70 -1.89 -4.38
CA ARG A 34 8.38 -1.26 -4.31
C ARG A 34 7.51 -2.21 -3.53
N VAL A 35 7.37 -2.01 -2.22
CA VAL A 35 6.34 -2.68 -1.43
C VAL A 35 5.01 -2.23 -2.03
N LYS A 36 4.41 -3.05 -2.90
CA LYS A 36 3.18 -2.67 -3.60
C LYS A 36 2.02 -2.66 -2.63
N VAL A 37 2.05 -3.50 -1.59
CA VAL A 37 0.96 -3.70 -0.63
C VAL A 37 1.45 -3.44 0.79
N ARG A 38 0.72 -2.63 1.56
CA ARG A 38 0.97 -2.44 3.01
C ARG A 38 -0.30 -2.68 3.82
N THR A 39 -0.17 -3.31 4.97
CA THR A 39 -1.28 -3.53 5.91
C THR A 39 -1.31 -2.44 6.97
N VAL A 40 -2.50 -1.96 7.31
CA VAL A 40 -2.74 -0.96 8.36
C VAL A 40 -3.81 -1.48 9.31
N ASN A 41 -3.49 -1.58 10.61
CA ASN A 41 -4.45 -1.96 11.63
C ASN A 41 -5.03 -0.71 12.33
N MET A 42 -6.31 -0.43 12.07
CA MET A 42 -7.04 0.71 12.61
C MET A 42 -7.63 0.44 14.00
N GLU A 43 -7.71 -0.80 14.44
CA GLU A 43 -8.25 -1.18 15.77
C GLU A 43 -7.23 -0.99 16.90
N SER A 44 -5.95 -0.85 16.56
CA SER A 44 -4.87 -0.67 17.53
C SER A 44 -5.10 0.59 18.37
N GLY A 45 -5.22 0.42 19.68
CA GLY A 45 -5.48 1.49 20.64
C GLY A 45 -6.95 1.77 20.93
N ARG A 46 -7.89 1.03 20.32
CA ARG A 46 -9.36 1.21 20.45
C ARG A 46 -9.79 2.68 20.21
N PRO A 47 -9.44 3.26 19.07
CA PRO A 47 -9.67 4.68 18.82
C PRO A 47 -11.15 5.02 18.72
N THR A 48 -11.46 6.31 18.88
CA THR A 48 -12.75 6.87 18.45
C THR A 48 -12.88 6.83 16.92
N VAL A 49 -14.08 7.15 16.43
CA VAL A 49 -14.31 7.22 14.98
C VAL A 49 -13.50 8.35 14.34
N GLU A 50 -13.44 9.53 14.97
CA GLU A 50 -12.64 10.65 14.48
C GLU A 50 -11.14 10.29 14.42
N GLU A 51 -10.59 9.75 15.50
CA GLU A 51 -9.18 9.33 15.57
C GLU A 51 -8.84 8.28 14.51
N GLY A 52 -9.76 7.33 14.30
CA GLY A 52 -9.63 6.32 13.27
C GLY A 52 -9.62 6.92 11.86
N LEU A 53 -10.49 7.90 11.56
CA LEU A 53 -10.49 8.56 10.26
C LEU A 53 -9.25 9.43 10.02
N GLU A 54 -8.78 10.15 11.03
CA GLU A 54 -7.54 10.91 10.94
C GLU A 54 -6.33 10.00 10.70
N ARG A 55 -6.28 8.86 11.39
CA ARG A 55 -5.26 7.85 11.16
C ARG A 55 -5.34 7.29 9.73
N LEU A 56 -6.55 6.99 9.22
CA LEU A 56 -6.71 6.47 7.86
C LEU A 56 -6.18 7.45 6.81
N GLN A 57 -6.50 8.73 6.97
CA GLN A 57 -5.99 9.81 6.11
C GLN A 57 -4.46 9.89 6.14
N ARG A 58 -3.86 9.86 7.33
CA ARG A 58 -2.40 9.87 7.48
C ARG A 58 -1.75 8.66 6.81
N GLU A 59 -2.34 7.48 6.94
CA GLU A 59 -1.81 6.25 6.36
C GLU A 59 -1.90 6.24 4.83
N ILE A 60 -2.97 6.79 4.25
CA ILE A 60 -3.09 7.02 2.81
C ILE A 60 -2.01 7.99 2.32
N ALA A 61 -1.84 9.13 3.01
CA ALA A 61 -0.81 10.12 2.66
C ALA A 61 0.59 9.52 2.72
N LEU A 62 0.91 8.77 3.78
CA LEU A 62 2.19 8.09 3.95
C LEU A 62 2.41 7.04 2.86
N ALA A 63 1.39 6.26 2.50
CA ALA A 63 1.47 5.26 1.45
C ALA A 63 1.79 5.89 0.09
N ARG A 64 1.17 7.04 -0.24
CA ARG A 64 1.50 7.80 -1.45
C ARG A 64 2.97 8.26 -1.46
N GLN A 65 3.45 8.81 -0.35
CA GLN A 65 4.83 9.28 -0.22
C GLN A 65 5.86 8.14 -0.31
N THR A 66 5.51 6.96 0.19
CA THR A 66 6.41 5.80 0.24
C THR A 66 6.32 4.89 -0.98
N GLY A 67 5.50 5.23 -1.97
CA GLY A 67 5.36 4.47 -3.21
C GLY A 67 4.54 3.18 -3.07
N VAL A 68 3.80 3.02 -1.97
CA VAL A 68 2.82 1.94 -1.78
C VAL A 68 1.68 2.14 -2.76
N ARG A 69 1.18 1.04 -3.33
CA ARG A 69 0.12 1.06 -4.35
C ARG A 69 -1.22 0.58 -3.83
N VAL A 70 -1.20 -0.32 -2.85
CA VAL A 70 -2.39 -0.90 -2.23
C VAL A 70 -2.23 -0.85 -0.72
N LEU A 71 -3.28 -0.40 -0.03
CA LEU A 71 -3.38 -0.56 1.42
C LEU A 71 -4.44 -1.60 1.76
N ARG A 72 -4.09 -2.54 2.63
CA ARG A 72 -5.01 -3.47 3.28
C ARG A 72 -5.36 -2.90 4.65
N VAL A 73 -6.55 -2.32 4.75
CA VAL A 73 -7.03 -1.63 5.96
C VAL A 73 -7.83 -2.62 6.80
N ILE A 74 -7.36 -2.89 8.01
CA ILE A 74 -8.08 -3.69 9.00
C ILE A 74 -8.81 -2.72 9.92
N HIS A 75 -10.14 -2.64 9.78
CA HIS A 75 -10.99 -1.75 10.58
C HIS A 75 -11.91 -2.52 11.55
N GLY A 76 -11.83 -3.85 11.55
CA GLY A 76 -12.61 -4.70 12.44
C GLY A 76 -13.97 -5.13 11.91
N TRP A 77 -14.50 -6.21 12.48
CA TRP A 77 -15.75 -6.87 12.09
C TRP A 77 -17.03 -6.23 12.65
N GLY A 78 -16.92 -5.23 13.54
CA GLY A 78 -17.99 -4.84 14.45
C GLY A 78 -19.39 -4.69 13.82
N SER A 79 -20.38 -5.36 14.40
CA SER A 79 -21.78 -5.38 13.94
C SER A 79 -22.69 -4.41 14.70
N SER A 80 -22.32 -3.96 15.91
CA SER A 80 -23.29 -3.28 16.80
C SER A 80 -22.68 -2.27 17.81
N GLY A 81 -21.34 -2.13 17.86
CA GLY A 81 -20.62 -1.26 18.83
C GLY A 81 -19.67 -0.26 18.16
N THR A 82 -18.74 0.33 18.93
CA THR A 82 -17.76 1.32 18.43
C THR A 82 -16.97 0.84 17.20
N GLY A 83 -16.56 -0.44 17.16
CA GLY A 83 -15.88 -1.02 15.99
C GLY A 83 -16.73 -1.06 14.72
N GLY A 84 -18.05 -1.21 14.84
CA GLY A 84 -18.95 -1.14 13.69
C GLY A 84 -19.13 0.28 13.15
N ARG A 85 -19.10 1.28 14.05
CA ARG A 85 -19.11 2.70 13.67
C ARG A 85 -17.83 3.06 12.91
N LEU A 86 -16.67 2.59 13.37
CA LEU A 86 -15.40 2.81 12.69
C LEU A 86 -15.38 2.19 11.29
N ARG A 87 -15.77 0.91 11.15
CA ARG A 87 -15.94 0.26 9.84
C ARG A 87 -16.81 1.09 8.89
N THR A 88 -17.99 1.51 9.37
CA THR A 88 -18.95 2.28 8.58
C THR A 88 -18.37 3.61 8.13
N ALA A 89 -17.74 4.34 9.06
CA ALA A 89 -17.11 5.62 8.80
C ALA A 89 -15.92 5.50 7.82
N CYS A 90 -15.05 4.50 8.00
CA CYS A 90 -13.95 4.23 7.08
C CYS A 90 -14.45 3.94 5.67
N ARG A 91 -15.42 3.02 5.51
CA ARG A 91 -15.99 2.71 4.20
C ARG A 91 -16.64 3.94 3.55
N ALA A 92 -17.42 4.71 4.31
CA ALA A 92 -18.05 5.94 3.81
C ALA A 92 -17.03 6.98 3.34
N TYR A 93 -15.94 7.16 4.10
CA TYR A 93 -14.82 8.01 3.69
C TYR A 93 -14.17 7.50 2.40
N LEU A 94 -13.82 6.22 2.34
CA LEU A 94 -13.14 5.63 1.17
C LEU A 94 -13.99 5.72 -0.10
N TYR A 95 -15.30 5.47 -0.03
CA TYR A 95 -16.17 5.62 -1.19
C TYR A 95 -16.32 7.06 -1.66
N ARG A 96 -16.30 8.03 -0.74
CA ARG A 96 -16.26 9.45 -1.08
C ARG A 96 -14.96 9.80 -1.81
N GLU A 97 -13.81 9.33 -1.32
CA GLU A 97 -12.52 9.53 -1.98
C GLU A 97 -12.44 8.84 -3.36
N LEU A 98 -13.04 7.65 -3.49
CA LEU A 98 -13.17 6.95 -4.77
C LEU A 98 -14.00 7.77 -5.76
N LYS A 99 -15.16 8.29 -5.32
CA LYS A 99 -16.02 9.16 -6.15
C LYS A 99 -15.32 10.45 -6.55
N ALA A 100 -14.49 11.01 -5.67
CA ALA A 100 -13.64 12.16 -5.94
C ALA A 100 -12.41 11.84 -6.82
N ARG A 101 -12.22 10.57 -7.23
CA ARG A 101 -11.06 10.07 -8.00
C ARG A 101 -9.72 10.24 -7.28
N HIS A 102 -9.74 10.36 -5.96
CA HIS A 102 -8.55 10.32 -5.13
C HIS A 102 -8.07 8.89 -4.86
N LEU A 103 -8.89 7.88 -5.12
CA LEU A 103 -8.55 6.46 -5.08
C LEU A 103 -8.89 5.84 -6.43
N LYS A 104 -8.18 4.78 -6.82
CA LYS A 104 -8.44 4.04 -8.06
C LYS A 104 -9.47 2.94 -7.87
N ALA A 105 -9.44 2.28 -6.71
CA ALA A 105 -10.36 1.20 -6.36
C ALA A 105 -10.51 1.11 -4.84
N VAL A 106 -11.68 0.64 -4.40
CA VAL A 106 -12.00 0.28 -3.02
C VAL A 106 -12.69 -1.08 -3.09
N VAL A 107 -12.07 -2.10 -2.49
CA VAL A 107 -12.56 -3.48 -2.53
C VAL A 107 -12.76 -3.95 -1.09
N PRO A 108 -14.00 -3.98 -0.58
CA PRO A 108 -14.33 -4.61 0.69
C PRO A 108 -13.84 -6.06 0.73
N GLY A 109 -13.43 -6.59 1.89
CA GLY A 109 -13.05 -8.00 1.99
C GLY A 109 -14.18 -8.98 1.65
N ASP A 110 -15.43 -8.54 1.79
CA ASP A 110 -16.63 -9.24 1.31
C ASP A 110 -16.57 -9.52 -0.20
N ASP A 111 -16.02 -8.57 -0.96
CA ASP A 111 -15.85 -8.61 -2.41
C ASP A 111 -14.42 -8.93 -2.84
N TYR A 112 -13.54 -9.31 -1.91
CA TYR A 112 -12.15 -9.64 -2.21
C TYR A 112 -12.03 -11.11 -2.58
N SER A 113 -12.36 -11.45 -3.83
CA SER A 113 -12.20 -12.80 -4.37
C SER A 113 -12.05 -12.77 -5.89
N ARG A 114 -11.63 -13.89 -6.50
CA ARG A 114 -11.63 -14.04 -7.97
C ARG A 114 -13.03 -14.13 -8.58
N ALA A 115 -14.04 -14.39 -7.76
CA ALA A 115 -15.43 -14.48 -8.21
C ALA A 115 -16.04 -13.10 -8.45
N SER A 116 -15.66 -12.10 -7.66
CA SER A 116 -16.10 -10.71 -7.86
C SER A 116 -15.28 -10.02 -8.98
N PRO A 117 -15.89 -9.10 -9.76
CA PRO A 117 -15.17 -8.32 -10.75
C PRO A 117 -14.04 -7.48 -10.13
N ASP A 118 -14.33 -6.76 -9.06
CA ASP A 118 -13.39 -5.81 -8.43
C ASP A 118 -12.23 -6.54 -7.73
N GLY A 119 -12.52 -7.66 -7.06
CA GLY A 119 -11.50 -8.51 -6.44
C GLY A 119 -10.59 -9.17 -7.48
N ARG A 120 -11.17 -9.67 -8.58
CA ARG A 120 -10.40 -10.26 -9.70
C ARG A 120 -9.47 -9.24 -10.35
N ASP A 121 -9.97 -8.04 -10.63
CA ASP A 121 -9.16 -6.98 -11.23
C ASP A 121 -7.98 -6.59 -10.32
N LEU A 122 -8.24 -6.38 -9.02
CA LEU A 122 -7.20 -6.05 -8.05
C LEU A 122 -6.13 -7.16 -7.93
N LEU A 123 -6.56 -8.42 -7.78
CA LEU A 123 -5.67 -9.59 -7.67
C LEU A 123 -4.84 -9.82 -8.94
N SER A 124 -5.36 -9.43 -10.11
CA SER A 124 -4.62 -9.56 -11.38
C SER A 124 -3.47 -8.55 -11.50
N ARG A 125 -3.58 -7.39 -10.84
CA ARG A 125 -2.61 -6.29 -10.93
C ARG A 125 -1.51 -6.37 -9.87
N TYR A 126 -1.76 -7.08 -8.77
CA TYR A 126 -0.89 -7.12 -7.60
C TYR A 126 -0.67 -8.55 -7.09
N ASP A 127 0.34 -9.25 -7.62
CA ASP A 127 0.65 -10.63 -7.22
C ASP A 127 0.99 -10.79 -5.73
N ASP A 128 1.54 -9.75 -5.09
CA ASP A 128 1.85 -9.70 -3.65
C ASP A 128 0.61 -9.99 -2.76
N LEU A 129 -0.60 -9.80 -3.30
CA LEU A 129 -1.88 -10.06 -2.61
C LEU A 129 -2.26 -11.55 -2.56
N ARG A 130 -1.69 -12.38 -3.43
CA ARG A 130 -2.09 -13.79 -3.58
C ARG A 130 -1.79 -14.64 -2.35
N SER A 131 -0.72 -14.34 -1.62
CA SER A 131 -0.30 -15.09 -0.43
C SER A 131 -1.31 -14.98 0.71
N GLY A 132 -2.01 -13.85 0.82
CA GLY A 132 -3.06 -13.60 1.83
C GLY A 132 -4.49 -13.84 1.34
N GLU A 133 -4.69 -14.18 0.07
CA GLU A 133 -6.01 -14.27 -0.58
C GLU A 133 -7.01 -15.10 0.22
N ARG A 134 -6.62 -16.32 0.65
CA ARG A 134 -7.49 -17.25 1.37
C ARG A 134 -7.97 -16.72 2.72
N SER A 135 -7.12 -16.02 3.47
CA SER A 135 -7.46 -15.49 4.80
C SER A 135 -8.26 -14.18 4.76
N ASP A 136 -8.14 -13.46 3.65
CA ASP A 136 -8.73 -12.13 3.49
C ASP A 136 -10.05 -12.18 2.70
N THR A 137 -10.34 -13.27 1.98
CA THR A 137 -11.60 -13.47 1.26
C THR A 137 -12.80 -13.55 2.22
N GLN A 138 -13.91 -12.90 1.87
CA GLN A 138 -15.14 -12.84 2.67
C GLN A 138 -14.93 -12.23 4.08
N ASN A 139 -13.88 -11.43 4.25
CA ASN A 139 -13.56 -10.81 5.52
C ASN A 139 -14.15 -9.39 5.60
N ALA A 140 -15.33 -9.29 6.19
CA ALA A 140 -16.03 -8.02 6.39
C ALA A 140 -15.23 -6.95 7.15
N GLY A 141 -14.21 -7.35 7.92
CA GLY A 141 -13.39 -6.48 8.76
C GLY A 141 -12.18 -5.85 8.07
N ILE A 142 -11.99 -6.13 6.79
CA ILE A 142 -10.93 -5.50 5.99
C ILE A 142 -11.51 -4.80 4.76
N THR A 143 -10.74 -3.84 4.25
CA THR A 143 -10.97 -3.19 2.96
C THR A 143 -9.63 -2.96 2.27
N PHE A 144 -9.51 -3.34 1.01
CA PHE A 144 -8.37 -3.01 0.16
C PHE A 144 -8.63 -1.70 -0.57
N ILE A 145 -7.61 -0.84 -0.64
CA ILE A 145 -7.68 0.42 -1.39
C ILE A 145 -6.50 0.53 -2.33
N GLU A 146 -6.75 0.95 -3.56
CA GLU A 146 -5.71 1.22 -4.55
C GLU A 146 -5.51 2.74 -4.73
N LEU A 147 -4.26 3.17 -4.68
CA LEU A 147 -3.83 4.58 -4.70
C LEU A 147 -3.46 5.11 -6.10
#